data_AF-A0A9X5X738-F1
#
_entry.id   AF-A0A9X5X738-F1
#
_cell.length_a   1.000
_cell.length_b   1.000
_cell.length_c   1.000
_cell.angle_alpha   90.00
_cell.angle_beta   90.00
_cell.angle_gamma   90.00
#
_symmetry.space_group_name_H-M   'P 1'
#
loop_
_entity.id
_entity.type
_entity.pdbx_description
1 polymer ?
#
loop_
_entity_poly.entity_id
_entity_poly.type
_entity_poly.pdbx_seq_one_letter_code
_entity_poly.pdbx_strand_id
1 'polypeptide(L)'
;MSEDARLAAYGTVSTSLALRSDHRLGELVDAAVPLGSGIGGKSALLEVDGKPVFVKRVPLTDMERLPEHVRSTANLFGLPTFCQYGVGGPGFGAWRELAVHTMTTNWVLGGQYQGFPMMYHWRVLP
;
A
#
# COMPACT_ATOMS: atom_id res chain seq x y z
N MET A 1 -10.10 -19.03 9.28
CA MET A 1 -9.09 -18.41 10.18
C MET A 1 -9.84 -17.67 11.27
N SER A 2 -9.52 -17.88 12.55
CA SER A 2 -10.11 -17.11 13.64
C SER A 2 -9.63 -15.65 13.61
N GLU A 3 -10.33 -14.75 14.29
CA GLU A 3 -9.93 -13.35 14.44
C GLU A 3 -8.54 -13.24 15.10
N ASP A 4 -8.30 -13.99 16.17
CA ASP A 4 -6.99 -14.01 16.84
C ASP A 4 -5.86 -14.48 15.93
N ALA A 5 -6.09 -15.53 15.14
CA ALA A 5 -5.10 -16.02 14.18
C ALA A 5 -4.81 -14.98 13.08
N ARG A 6 -5.84 -14.21 12.69
CA ARG A 6 -5.72 -13.13 11.71
C ARG A 6 -4.90 -11.96 12.26
N LEU A 7 -5.13 -11.56 13.50
CA LEU A 7 -4.38 -10.49 14.17
C LEU A 7 -2.93 -10.89 14.46
N ALA A 8 -2.70 -12.14 14.91
CA ALA A 8 -1.36 -12.69 15.06
C ALA A 8 -0.61 -12.72 13.72
N ALA A 9 -1.31 -13.07 12.64
CA ALA A 9 -0.73 -13.04 11.31
C ALA A 9 -0.35 -11.63 10.86
N TYR A 10 -1.22 -10.65 11.11
CA TYR A 10 -0.92 -9.25 10.90
C TYR A 10 0.32 -8.78 11.65
N GLY A 11 0.41 -9.05 12.96
CA GLY A 11 1.56 -8.67 13.77
C GLY A 11 2.87 -9.25 13.24
N THR A 12 2.87 -10.53 12.84
CA THR A 12 4.04 -11.20 12.26
C THR A 12 4.49 -10.52 10.97
N VAL A 13 3.60 -10.41 9.97
CA VAL A 13 3.94 -9.89 8.64
C VAL A 13 4.31 -8.42 8.71
N SER A 14 3.55 -7.62 9.48
CA SER A 14 3.79 -6.18 9.62
C SER A 14 5.16 -5.91 10.25
N THR A 15 5.50 -6.63 11.32
CA THR A 15 6.81 -6.51 11.99
C THR A 15 7.94 -6.92 11.06
N SER A 16 7.79 -8.05 10.37
CA SER A 16 8.77 -8.57 9.42
C SER A 16 9.08 -7.55 8.32
N LEU A 17 8.05 -6.93 7.73
CA LEU A 17 8.24 -5.91 6.70
C LEU A 17 8.84 -4.60 7.27
N ALA A 18 8.40 -4.17 8.46
CA ALA A 18 8.89 -2.94 9.09
C ALA A 18 10.37 -2.98 9.45
N LEU A 19 10.92 -4.16 9.77
CA LEU A 19 12.33 -4.35 10.12
C LEU A 19 13.26 -4.37 8.90
N ARG A 20 12.73 -4.36 7.67
CA ARG A 20 13.54 -4.35 6.45
C ARG A 20 13.87 -2.92 6.04
N SER A 21 15.12 -2.71 5.63
CA SER A 21 15.56 -1.49 4.96
C SER A 21 14.85 -1.31 3.62
N ASP A 22 14.78 -0.08 3.12
CA ASP A 22 14.22 0.22 1.79
C ASP A 22 14.89 -0.58 0.67
N HIS A 23 16.21 -0.80 0.73
CA HIS A 23 16.92 -1.62 -0.24
C HIS A 23 16.42 -3.08 -0.26
N ARG A 24 16.37 -3.73 0.91
CA ARG A 24 15.82 -5.09 1.07
C ARG A 24 14.35 -5.18 0.68
N LEU A 25 13.54 -4.16 0.95
CA LEU A 25 12.15 -4.12 0.48
C LEU A 25 12.07 -4.02 -1.05
N GLY A 26 12.94 -3.22 -1.67
CA GLY A 26 13.09 -3.15 -3.13
C GLY A 26 13.40 -4.51 -3.75
N GLU A 27 14.42 -5.21 -3.24
CA GLU A 27 14.79 -6.55 -3.70
C GLU A 27 13.60 -7.54 -3.62
N LEU A 28 12.85 -7.52 -2.52
CA LEU A 28 11.68 -8.39 -2.36
C LEU A 28 10.56 -8.06 -3.34
N VAL A 29 10.28 -6.77 -3.55
CA VAL A 29 9.24 -6.31 -4.48
C VAL A 29 9.62 -6.63 -5.93
N ASP A 30 10.90 -6.56 -6.28
CA ASP A 30 11.37 -6.90 -7.62
C ASP A 30 11.43 -8.41 -7.88
N ALA A 31 11.66 -9.22 -6.84
CA ALA A 31 11.60 -10.68 -6.92
C ALA A 31 10.17 -11.26 -6.81
N ALA A 32 9.17 -10.44 -6.45
CA ALA A 32 7.80 -10.88 -6.23
C ALA A 32 7.14 -11.39 -7.52
N VAL A 33 6.26 -12.39 -7.40
CA VAL A 33 5.59 -13.00 -8.56
C VAL A 33 4.56 -12.01 -9.12
N PRO A 34 4.67 -11.57 -10.39
CA PRO A 34 3.71 -10.62 -10.96
C PRO A 34 2.30 -11.21 -11.01
N LEU A 35 1.31 -10.47 -10.54
CA LEU A 35 -0.10 -10.85 -10.64
C LEU A 35 -0.82 -10.13 -11.79
N GLY A 36 -0.29 -8.97 -12.21
CA GLY A 36 -0.78 -8.24 -13.37
C GLY A 36 -0.46 -6.75 -13.31
N SER A 37 -0.87 -6.05 -14.37
CA SER A 37 -0.87 -4.58 -14.43
C SER A 37 -2.25 -4.11 -14.85
N GLY A 38 -2.82 -3.16 -14.12
CA GLY A 38 -4.10 -2.55 -14.44
C GLY A 38 -4.12 -1.07 -14.13
N ILE A 39 -5.32 -0.48 -14.14
CA ILE A 39 -5.54 0.94 -13.81
C ILE A 39 -4.89 1.29 -12.46
N GLY A 40 -5.04 0.44 -11.45
CA GLY A 40 -4.45 0.64 -10.11
C GLY A 40 -2.93 0.44 -10.01
N GLY A 41 -2.20 0.28 -11.11
CA GLY A 41 -0.75 0.03 -11.10
C GLY A 41 -0.37 -1.44 -11.24
N LYS A 42 0.87 -1.77 -10.87
CA LYS A 42 1.41 -3.13 -10.93
C LYS A 42 1.13 -3.86 -9.63
N SER A 43 0.64 -5.09 -9.71
CA SER A 43 0.44 -5.95 -8.55
C SER A 43 1.34 -7.19 -8.60
N ALA A 44 1.73 -7.66 -7.43
CA ALA A 44 2.55 -8.84 -7.26
C ALA A 44 2.15 -9.62 -6.01
N LEU A 45 2.56 -10.88 -5.96
CA LEU A 45 2.46 -11.77 -4.82
C LEU A 45 3.83 -11.92 -4.19
N LEU A 46 3.92 -11.56 -2.91
CA LEU A 46 5.11 -11.73 -2.09
C LEU A 46 4.82 -12.79 -1.02
N GLU A 47 5.80 -13.64 -0.72
CA GLU A 47 5.74 -14.51 0.46
C GLU A 47 6.50 -13.83 1.62
N VAL A 48 5.86 -13.72 2.79
CA VAL A 48 6.46 -13.17 4.01
C VAL A 48 6.19 -14.14 5.16
N ASP A 49 7.24 -14.75 5.70
CA ASP A 49 7.17 -15.71 6.81
C ASP A 49 6.09 -16.79 6.60
N GLY A 50 6.08 -17.43 5.42
CA GLY A 50 5.12 -18.46 5.05
C GLY A 50 3.74 -17.95 4.64
N LYS A 51 3.55 -16.62 4.53
CA LYS A 51 2.23 -16.02 4.26
C LYS A 51 2.20 -15.30 2.92
N PRO A 52 1.20 -15.56 2.07
CA PRO A 52 1.01 -14.81 0.83
C PRO A 52 0.54 -13.39 1.15
N VAL A 53 1.24 -12.41 0.59
CA VAL A 53 0.98 -10.98 0.74
C VAL A 53 0.79 -10.37 -0.64
N PHE A 54 -0.35 -9.71 -0.83
CA PHE A 54 -0.59 -8.91 -2.01
C PHE A 54 0.20 -7.60 -1.93
N VAL A 55 0.94 -7.28 -2.99
CA VAL A 55 1.71 -6.04 -3.12
C VAL A 55 1.11 -5.21 -4.25
N LYS A 56 0.88 -3.93 -3.97
CA LYS A 56 0.49 -2.93 -4.97
C LYS A 56 1.60 -1.89 -5.10
N ARG A 57 2.15 -1.75 -6.32
CA ARG A 57 3.13 -0.72 -6.66
C ARG A 57 2.41 0.45 -7.31
N VAL A 58 2.42 1.59 -6.63
CA VAL A 58 1.81 2.84 -7.12
C VAL A 58 2.94 3.82 -7.47
N PRO A 59 2.99 4.35 -8.70
CA PRO A 59 3.98 5.36 -9.05
C PRO A 59 3.69 6.67 -8.30
N LEU A 60 4.75 7.36 -7.90
CA LEU A 60 4.68 8.70 -7.34
C LEU A 60 5.35 9.68 -8.30
N THR A 61 4.69 10.82 -8.53
CA THR A 61 5.28 11.94 -9.26
C THR A 61 6.29 12.71 -8.40
N ASP A 62 7.17 13.48 -9.03
CA ASP A 62 8.11 14.34 -8.32
C ASP A 62 7.41 15.36 -7.41
N MET A 63 6.27 15.89 -7.84
CA MET A 63 5.44 16.80 -7.05
C MET A 63 4.90 16.12 -5.78
N GLU A 64 4.38 14.90 -5.89
CA GLU A 64 3.88 14.14 -4.73
C GLU A 64 5.00 13.73 -3.75
N ARG A 65 6.26 13.76 -4.18
CA ARG A 65 7.46 13.45 -3.38
C ARG A 65 8.03 14.66 -2.64
N LEU A 66 7.57 15.88 -2.93
CA LEU A 66 8.02 17.07 -2.22
C LEU A 66 7.72 16.95 -0.71
N PRO A 67 8.62 17.40 0.19
CA PRO A 67 8.45 17.24 1.64
C PRO A 67 7.09 17.74 2.17
N GLU A 68 6.63 18.87 1.65
CA GLU A 68 5.35 19.50 1.98
C GLU A 68 4.12 18.74 1.47
N HIS A 69 4.30 17.74 0.60
CA HIS A 69 3.24 16.98 -0.05
C HIS A 69 3.21 15.51 0.40
N VAL A 70 4.22 15.06 1.15
CA VAL A 70 4.25 13.71 1.72
C VAL A 70 3.00 13.48 2.56
N ARG A 71 2.24 12.43 2.22
CA ARG A 71 0.95 12.07 2.82
C ARG A 71 -0.17 13.11 2.67
N SER A 72 0.02 14.16 1.86
CA SER A 72 -1.04 15.12 1.57
C SER A 72 -2.15 14.48 0.74
N THR A 73 -3.39 14.64 1.17
CA THR A 73 -4.59 14.20 0.43
C THR A 73 -5.16 15.31 -0.46
N ALA A 74 -4.46 16.44 -0.59
CA ALA A 74 -4.85 17.55 -1.44
C ALA A 74 -4.85 17.17 -2.93
N ASN A 75 -5.65 17.86 -3.73
CA ASN A 75 -5.61 17.74 -5.19
C ASN A 75 -4.48 18.62 -5.75
N LEU A 76 -3.24 18.13 -5.69
CA LEU A 76 -2.05 18.87 -6.10
C LEU A 76 -2.06 19.27 -7.60
N PHE A 77 -2.80 18.51 -8.41
CA PHE A 77 -2.84 18.68 -9.87
C PHE A 77 -4.11 19.39 -10.37
N GLY A 78 -5.05 19.73 -9.49
CA GLY A 78 -6.34 20.29 -9.90
C GLY A 78 -7.17 19.37 -10.82
N LEU A 79 -6.95 18.05 -10.76
CA LEU A 79 -7.62 17.08 -11.64
C LEU A 79 -9.05 16.80 -11.18
N PRO A 80 -9.98 16.47 -12.10
CA PRO A 80 -11.29 15.95 -11.75
C PRO A 80 -11.19 14.69 -10.89
N THR A 81 -12.16 14.47 -9.99
CA THR A 81 -12.14 13.35 -9.03
C THR A 81 -12.27 11.96 -9.65
N PHE A 82 -12.69 11.87 -10.92
CA PHE A 82 -12.74 10.63 -11.67
C PHE A 82 -11.37 10.24 -12.27
N CYS A 83 -10.39 11.16 -12.30
CA CYS A 83 -9.02 10.80 -12.68
C CYS A 83 -8.37 9.97 -11.57
N GLN A 84 -7.56 8.99 -11.96
CA GLN A 84 -6.83 8.09 -11.08
C GLN A 84 -5.49 7.76 -11.75
N TYR A 85 -4.57 7.10 -11.03
CA TYR A 85 -3.40 6.51 -11.69
C TYR A 85 -3.85 5.65 -12.87
N GLY A 86 -3.16 5.77 -14.02
CA GLY A 86 -3.50 5.03 -15.23
C GLY A 86 -4.79 5.46 -15.95
N VAL A 87 -5.56 6.42 -15.42
CA VAL A 87 -6.81 6.93 -16.03
C VAL A 87 -6.88 8.45 -15.87
N GLY A 88 -6.67 9.18 -16.97
CA GLY A 88 -6.88 10.64 -16.99
C GLY A 88 -5.81 11.49 -16.30
N GLY A 89 -4.67 10.94 -15.87
CA GLY A 89 -3.53 11.72 -15.38
C GLY A 89 -2.34 10.88 -14.87
N PRO A 90 -1.13 11.48 -14.79
CA PRO A 90 0.08 10.78 -14.35
C PRO A 90 0.15 10.58 -12.82
N GLY A 91 -0.59 11.36 -12.04
CA GLY A 91 -0.58 11.30 -10.58
C GLY A 91 -1.92 11.71 -9.99
N PHE A 92 -2.55 10.81 -9.23
CA PHE A 92 -3.68 11.16 -8.37
C PHE A 92 -4.01 10.03 -7.38
N GLY A 93 -3.75 10.26 -6.09
CA GLY A 93 -4.44 9.53 -5.02
C GLY A 93 -3.62 8.52 -4.21
N ALA A 94 -2.30 8.42 -4.33
CA ALA A 94 -1.49 7.43 -3.62
C ALA A 94 -1.53 7.70 -2.13
N TRP A 95 -1.38 8.98 -1.77
CA TRP A 95 -1.54 9.41 -0.38
C TRP A 95 -2.98 9.28 0.13
N ARG A 96 -3.99 9.43 -0.73
CA ARG A 96 -5.40 9.16 -0.35
C ARG A 96 -5.64 7.68 -0.11
N GLU A 97 -5.14 6.83 -1.00
CA GLU A 97 -5.21 5.39 -0.90
C GLU A 97 -4.52 4.92 0.38
N LEU A 98 -3.31 5.43 0.66
CA LEU A 98 -2.61 5.16 1.92
C LEU A 98 -3.41 5.62 3.14
N ALA A 99 -4.00 6.82 3.10
CA ALA A 99 -4.81 7.34 4.19
C ALA A 99 -6.04 6.45 4.46
N VAL A 100 -6.74 6.02 3.40
CA VAL A 100 -7.89 5.11 3.51
C VAL A 100 -7.45 3.76 4.08
N HIS A 101 -6.39 3.15 3.56
CA HIS A 101 -5.91 1.86 4.06
C HIS A 101 -5.42 1.92 5.50
N THR A 102 -4.82 3.04 5.92
CA THR A 102 -4.45 3.26 7.32
C THR A 102 -5.70 3.31 8.20
N MET A 103 -6.70 4.11 7.79
CA MET A 103 -7.96 4.24 8.52
C MET A 103 -8.70 2.91 8.63
N THR A 104 -8.88 2.20 7.51
CA THR A 104 -9.63 0.94 7.50
C THR A 104 -8.88 -0.20 8.18
N THR A 105 -7.55 -0.21 8.14
CA THR A 105 -6.75 -1.16 8.93
C THR A 105 -6.98 -0.92 10.42
N ASN A 106 -7.01 0.34 10.88
CA ASN A 106 -7.32 0.64 12.28
C ASN A 106 -8.75 0.24 12.67
N TRP A 107 -9.72 0.33 11.77
CA TRP A 107 -11.08 -0.19 12.03
C TRP A 107 -11.09 -1.70 12.21
N VAL A 108 -10.31 -2.42 11.41
CA VAL A 108 -10.16 -3.87 11.53
C VAL A 108 -9.47 -4.23 12.85
N LEU A 109 -8.32 -3.63 13.13
CA LEU A 109 -7.54 -3.90 14.34
C LEU A 109 -8.30 -3.52 15.62
N GLY A 110 -9.11 -2.47 15.57
CA GLY A 110 -9.95 -2.01 16.68
C GLY A 110 -11.31 -2.71 16.79
N GLY A 111 -11.59 -3.74 15.98
CA GLY A 111 -12.86 -4.49 16.05
C GLY A 111 -14.09 -3.75 15.51
N GLN A 112 -13.92 -2.57 14.91
CA GLN A 112 -15.03 -1.72 14.46
C GLN A 112 -15.71 -2.24 13.19
N TYR A 113 -14.92 -2.72 12.22
CA TYR A 113 -15.45 -3.32 11.00
C TYR A 113 -14.42 -4.23 10.32
N GLN A 114 -14.78 -5.50 10.11
CA GLN A 114 -13.85 -6.55 9.66
C GLN A 114 -13.78 -6.74 8.14
N GLY A 115 -14.59 -6.00 7.36
CA GLY A 115 -14.79 -6.21 5.92
C GLY A 115 -13.77 -5.53 5.01
N PHE A 116 -12.80 -4.79 5.54
CA PHE A 116 -11.69 -4.23 4.76
C PHE A 116 -10.43 -5.11 4.83
N PRO A 117 -9.59 -5.10 3.78
CA PRO A 117 -8.26 -5.67 3.87
C PRO A 117 -7.40 -4.85 4.85
N MET A 118 -6.48 -5.53 5.53
CA MET A 118 -5.46 -4.90 6.37
C MET A 118 -4.20 -4.63 5.56
N MET A 119 -3.67 -3.43 5.63
CA MET A 119 -2.37 -3.07 5.08
C MET A 119 -1.27 -3.45 6.08
N TYR A 120 -0.45 -4.44 5.72
CA TYR A 120 0.65 -4.90 6.58
C TYR A 120 1.80 -3.88 6.68
N HIS A 121 2.12 -3.20 5.58
CA HIS A 121 3.22 -2.22 5.50
C HIS A 121 3.06 -1.31 4.28
N TRP A 122 3.74 -0.17 4.29
CA TRP A 122 3.94 0.68 3.12
C TRP A 122 5.31 1.37 3.20
N ARG A 123 5.92 1.63 2.04
CA ARG A 123 7.19 2.35 1.93
C ARG A 123 7.26 3.07 0.58
N VAL A 124 7.88 4.25 0.54
CA VAL A 124 8.35 4.85 -0.71
C VAL A 124 9.72 4.26 -1.01
N LEU A 125 9.84 3.55 -2.13
CA LEU A 125 11.09 2.92 -2.55
C LEU A 125 11.80 3.78 -3.62
N PRO A 126 13.14 3.76 -3.67
CA PRO A 126 13.92 4.47 -4.69
C PRO A 126 13.72 3.91 -6.10
#